data_AF-I4BQR8-F1
#
_entry.id   AF-I4BQR8-F1
#
_cell.length_a   1.000
_cell.length_b   1.000
_cell.length_c   1.000
_cell.angle_alpha   90.00
_cell.angle_beta   90.00
_cell.angle_gamma   90.00
#
_symmetry.space_group_name_H-M   'P 1'
#
loop_
_entity.id
_entity.type
_entity.pdbx_description
1 polymer ?
#
loop_
_entity_poly.entity_id
_entity_poly.type
_entity_poly.pdbx_seq_one_letter_code
_entity_poly.pdbx_strand_id
1 'polypeptide(L)'
;MCVVGLGLIGGSLMRAAKAAGRDVFGYNRSIEGVEAARFDGFDVTASLDEALTRAAESDALVVLAVPVPALPLMLRHVRDTAPDCALTDVTSVKGAVLDEVRKVGLLGRFVGGHPMTGTAYSGWSAGNAGLFHNAPWVISVDDHVDAQVWAEVMHLALDCRAIVVPARSDEHDAAAATISHLPHLLAEALAATAGDVPLAFALAAGSFRDGTRVAATAPDLVRAMCEANREQLLPVLDKALTLLVNARRHLANDEPVVELVEAGHAARIRYDSFSRPQIVTVAIGEEGWRDELAALGRAGGVIRSALPVLGSRG
;
A
#
# COMPACT_ATOMS: atom_id res chain seq x y z
N MET A 1 9.86 16.58 -6.06
CA MET A 1 9.63 15.46 -5.11
C MET A 1 10.90 14.62 -4.99
N CYS A 2 11.13 14.02 -3.81
CA CYS A 2 12.28 13.16 -3.52
C CYS A 2 11.81 11.73 -3.22
N VAL A 3 12.24 10.73 -3.99
CA VAL A 3 11.90 9.32 -3.74
C VAL A 3 13.05 8.62 -3.03
N VAL A 4 12.81 8.12 -1.82
CA VAL A 4 13.78 7.37 -1.02
C VAL A 4 13.52 5.87 -1.20
N GLY A 5 14.38 5.19 -1.96
CA GLY A 5 14.26 3.78 -2.31
C GLY A 5 13.67 3.59 -3.70
N LEU A 6 14.42 2.98 -4.62
CA LEU A 6 14.03 2.83 -6.03
C LEU A 6 13.82 1.36 -6.42
N GLY A 7 13.07 0.63 -5.58
CA GLY A 7 12.56 -0.70 -5.91
C GLY A 7 11.39 -0.64 -6.90
N LEU A 8 10.54 -1.68 -6.91
CA LEU A 8 9.35 -1.74 -7.77
C LEU A 8 8.48 -0.48 -7.62
N ILE A 9 8.07 -0.14 -6.39
CA ILE A 9 7.15 0.98 -6.15
C ILE A 9 7.85 2.32 -6.39
N GLY A 10 8.97 2.57 -5.71
CA GLY A 10 9.67 3.86 -5.82
C GLY A 10 10.21 4.16 -7.22
N GLY A 11 10.75 3.16 -7.92
CA GLY A 11 11.19 3.31 -9.30
C GLY A 11 10.01 3.57 -10.26
N SER A 12 8.90 2.86 -10.09
CA SER A 12 7.66 3.13 -10.85
C SER A 12 7.13 4.53 -10.59
N LEU A 13 7.14 4.97 -9.33
CA LEU A 13 6.68 6.29 -8.92
C LEU A 13 7.53 7.40 -9.52
N MET A 14 8.85 7.25 -9.47
CA MET A 14 9.77 8.19 -10.11
C MET A 14 9.51 8.33 -11.61
N ARG A 15 9.28 7.20 -12.31
CA ARG A 15 8.95 7.20 -13.75
C ARG A 15 7.59 7.83 -14.03
N ALA A 16 6.57 7.48 -13.25
CA ALA A 16 5.20 8.00 -13.41
C ALA A 16 5.14 9.51 -13.15
N ALA A 17 5.75 9.98 -12.06
CA ALA A 17 5.81 11.39 -11.71
C ALA A 17 6.55 12.22 -12.76
N LYS A 18 7.71 11.73 -13.26
CA LYS A 18 8.45 12.40 -14.35
C LYS A 18 7.61 12.48 -15.63
N ALA A 19 6.90 11.41 -15.97
CA ALA A 19 6.01 11.38 -17.14
C ALA A 19 4.81 12.34 -17.00
N ALA A 20 4.38 12.64 -15.78
CA ALA A 20 3.39 13.66 -15.47
C ALA A 20 3.97 15.09 -15.43
N GLY A 21 5.27 15.27 -15.69
CA GLY A 21 5.93 16.58 -15.73
C GLY A 21 6.42 17.09 -14.37
N ARG A 22 6.43 16.26 -13.32
CA ARG A 22 6.97 16.65 -12.01
C ARG A 22 8.50 16.66 -12.03
N ASP A 23 9.09 17.63 -11.32
CA ASP A 23 10.51 17.57 -10.96
C ASP A 23 10.72 16.47 -9.92
N VAL A 24 11.58 15.51 -10.24
CA VAL A 24 11.81 14.32 -9.42
C VAL A 24 13.27 13.94 -9.41
N PHE A 25 13.75 13.70 -8.20
CA PHE A 25 15.05 13.09 -7.93
C PHE A 25 14.87 12.02 -6.85
N GLY A 26 15.90 11.23 -6.58
CA GLY A 26 15.77 10.18 -5.58
C GLY A 26 17.08 9.62 -5.05
N TYR A 27 16.92 8.77 -4.06
CA TYR A 27 17.98 8.01 -3.42
C TYR A 27 17.76 6.53 -3.65
N ASN A 28 18.84 5.80 -3.95
CA ASN A 28 18.85 4.36 -3.84
C ASN A 28 20.16 3.84 -3.23
N ARG A 29 20.06 2.81 -2.39
CA ARG A 29 21.22 2.23 -1.71
C ARG A 29 22.15 1.45 -2.66
N SER A 30 21.58 0.73 -3.63
CA SER A 30 22.36 -0.07 -4.59
C SER A 30 22.96 0.84 -5.64
N ILE A 31 24.29 0.80 -5.76
CA ILE A 31 25.03 1.52 -6.80
C ILE A 31 24.58 1.07 -8.18
N GLU A 32 24.36 -0.22 -8.40
CA GLU A 32 23.87 -0.71 -9.70
C GLU A 32 22.51 -0.10 -10.05
N GLY A 33 21.60 0.01 -9.06
CA GLY A 33 20.31 0.65 -9.26
C GLY A 33 20.41 2.16 -9.54
N VAL A 34 21.37 2.86 -8.94
CA VAL A 34 21.62 4.29 -9.22
C VAL A 34 22.17 4.47 -10.63
N GLU A 35 23.15 3.66 -11.03
CA GLU A 35 23.74 3.71 -12.37
C GLU A 35 22.71 3.40 -13.45
N ALA A 36 21.89 2.37 -13.25
CA ALA A 36 20.80 2.02 -14.17
C ALA A 36 19.76 3.14 -14.28
N ALA A 37 19.39 3.78 -13.16
CA ALA A 37 18.46 4.90 -13.19
C ALA A 37 19.03 6.13 -13.92
N ARG A 38 20.30 6.45 -13.68
CA ARG A 38 21.01 7.54 -14.38
C ARG A 38 21.13 7.27 -15.87
N PHE A 39 21.44 6.02 -16.25
CA PHE A 39 21.47 5.59 -17.64
C PHE A 39 20.12 5.79 -18.34
N ASP A 40 19.02 5.51 -17.64
CA ASP A 40 17.65 5.78 -18.10
C ASP A 40 17.25 7.27 -18.07
N GLY A 41 18.17 8.17 -17.70
CA GLY A 41 17.96 9.62 -17.66
C GLY A 41 17.27 10.14 -16.40
N PHE A 42 17.36 9.41 -15.28
CA PHE A 42 16.81 9.83 -13.98
C PHE A 42 17.87 10.41 -13.05
N ASP A 43 17.48 11.41 -12.25
CA ASP A 43 18.34 12.10 -11.31
C ASP A 43 18.34 11.36 -9.95
N VAL A 44 19.35 10.53 -9.74
CA VAL A 44 19.43 9.64 -8.58
C VAL A 44 20.80 9.73 -7.93
N THR A 45 20.87 9.69 -6.61
CA THR A 45 22.13 9.58 -5.85
C THR A 45 22.14 8.34 -4.94
N ALA A 46 23.35 7.89 -4.60
CA ALA A 46 23.59 6.89 -3.56
C ALA A 46 23.87 7.52 -2.19
N SER A 47 23.88 8.86 -2.09
CA SER A 47 24.04 9.61 -0.85
C SER A 47 22.68 10.04 -0.31
N LEU A 48 22.27 9.48 0.81
CA LEU A 48 20.98 9.84 1.43
C LEU A 48 20.98 11.30 1.90
N ASP A 49 22.09 11.75 2.48
CA ASP A 49 22.21 13.12 2.99
C ASP A 49 22.15 14.14 1.85
N GLU A 50 22.74 13.85 0.69
CA GLU A 50 22.64 14.70 -0.51
C GLU A 50 21.18 14.82 -0.98
N ALA A 51 20.47 13.68 -1.08
CA ALA A 51 19.07 13.67 -1.49
C ALA A 51 18.17 14.43 -0.52
N LEU A 52 18.36 14.24 0.80
CA LEU A 52 17.53 14.90 1.81
C LEU A 52 17.86 16.39 1.97
N THR A 53 19.13 16.79 1.85
CA THR A 53 19.52 18.20 1.87
C THR A 53 18.86 18.93 0.70
N ARG A 54 18.93 18.36 -0.52
CA ARG A 54 18.22 18.93 -1.67
C ARG A 54 16.71 18.95 -1.48
N ALA A 55 16.13 17.94 -0.82
CA ALA A 55 14.70 17.93 -0.52
C ALA A 55 14.32 19.10 0.40
N ALA A 56 15.10 19.37 1.45
CA ALA A 56 14.90 20.52 2.32
C ALA A 56 15.05 21.86 1.58
N GLU A 57 16.08 22.00 0.74
CA GLU A 57 16.32 23.23 -0.02
C GLU A 57 15.23 23.54 -1.07
N SER A 58 14.58 22.50 -1.60
CA SER A 58 13.55 22.61 -2.64
C SER A 58 12.11 22.44 -2.13
N ASP A 59 11.94 22.31 -0.81
CA ASP A 59 10.66 21.99 -0.16
C ASP A 59 9.93 20.81 -0.83
N ALA A 60 10.68 19.74 -1.11
CA ALA A 60 10.16 18.61 -1.87
C ALA A 60 9.33 17.67 -0.99
N LEU A 61 8.19 17.20 -1.51
CA LEU A 61 7.53 16.00 -0.99
C LEU A 61 8.50 14.82 -0.97
N VAL A 62 8.81 14.31 0.22
CA VAL A 62 9.64 13.11 0.45
C VAL A 62 8.74 11.88 0.46
N VAL A 63 9.07 10.88 -0.37
CA VAL A 63 8.35 9.61 -0.44
C VAL A 63 9.25 8.46 0.02
N LEU A 64 8.89 7.83 1.13
CA LEU A 64 9.56 6.64 1.64
C LEU A 64 9.04 5.38 0.93
N ALA A 65 9.82 4.89 -0.02
CA ALA A 65 9.58 3.67 -0.79
C ALA A 65 10.58 2.56 -0.42
N VAL A 66 10.72 2.35 0.90
CA VAL A 66 11.58 1.33 1.51
C VAL A 66 10.74 0.30 2.26
N PRO A 67 11.24 -0.93 2.49
CA PRO A 67 10.53 -1.90 3.30
C PRO A 67 10.46 -1.47 4.78
N VAL A 68 9.45 -1.95 5.52
CA VAL A 68 9.20 -1.62 6.93
C VAL A 68 10.46 -1.63 7.81
N PRO A 69 11.35 -2.66 7.74
CA PRO A 69 12.54 -2.69 8.62
C PRO A 69 13.53 -1.54 8.39
N ALA A 70 13.48 -0.88 7.23
CA ALA A 70 14.34 0.26 6.92
C ALA A 70 13.75 1.61 7.35
N LEU A 71 12.45 1.69 7.63
CA LEU A 71 11.77 2.94 7.98
C LEU A 71 12.39 3.65 9.18
N PRO A 72 12.70 3.00 10.32
CA PRO A 72 13.22 3.71 11.49
C PRO A 72 14.53 4.44 11.22
N LEU A 73 15.39 3.88 10.34
CA LEU A 73 16.62 4.54 9.92
C LEU A 73 16.33 5.73 9.01
N MET A 74 15.52 5.53 7.96
CA MET A 74 15.20 6.60 6.99
C MET A 74 14.51 7.79 7.68
N LEU A 75 13.56 7.52 8.57
CA LEU A 75 12.83 8.54 9.32
C LEU A 75 13.73 9.39 10.22
N ARG A 76 14.79 8.81 10.83
CA ARG A 76 15.78 9.59 11.59
C ARG A 76 16.56 10.55 10.68
N HIS A 77 17.00 10.10 9.50
CA HIS A 77 17.66 10.98 8.54
C HIS A 77 16.74 12.10 8.04
N VAL A 78 15.47 11.80 7.76
CA VAL A 78 14.48 12.82 7.39
C VAL A 78 14.32 13.84 8.52
N ARG A 79 14.17 13.38 9.77
CA ARG A 79 14.07 14.28 10.94
C ARG A 79 15.29 15.18 11.09
N ASP A 80 16.49 14.65 10.88
CA ASP A 80 17.73 15.38 11.14
C ASP A 80 18.07 16.38 10.02
N THR A 81 17.65 16.11 8.77
CA THR A 81 18.07 16.88 7.59
C THR A 81 16.93 17.65 6.92
N ALA A 82 15.71 17.11 6.91
CA ALA A 82 14.56 17.65 6.20
C ALA A 82 13.25 17.56 7.03
N PRO A 83 13.22 18.03 8.30
CA PRO A 83 12.07 17.82 9.20
C PRO A 83 10.80 18.58 8.78
N ASP A 84 10.94 19.64 7.99
CA ASP A 84 9.83 20.49 7.57
C ASP A 84 9.17 20.05 6.26
N CYS A 85 9.83 19.18 5.48
CA CYS A 85 9.29 18.69 4.22
C CYS A 85 8.03 17.83 4.44
N ALA A 86 7.07 17.98 3.54
CA ALA A 86 5.96 17.02 3.42
C ALA A 86 6.51 15.59 3.24
N LEU A 87 5.91 14.64 3.94
CA LEU A 87 6.36 13.25 4.00
C LEU A 87 5.20 12.29 3.74
N THR A 88 5.43 11.31 2.87
CA THR A 88 4.53 10.17 2.67
C THR A 88 5.32 8.88 2.57
N ASP A 89 4.65 7.75 2.78
CA ASP A 89 5.17 6.43 2.49
C ASP A 89 4.35 5.73 1.39
N VAL A 90 4.77 4.53 1.02
CA VAL A 90 4.04 3.62 0.12
C VAL A 90 3.97 2.19 0.67
N THR A 91 4.15 2.03 1.97
CA THR A 91 4.26 0.73 2.65
C THR A 91 2.90 0.06 2.75
N SER A 92 2.85 -1.26 2.92
CA SER A 92 1.60 -2.02 2.94
C SER A 92 0.87 -2.05 4.30
N VAL A 93 1.49 -1.56 5.37
CA VAL A 93 0.90 -1.51 6.72
C VAL A 93 1.03 -0.08 7.22
N LYS A 94 -0.09 0.57 7.58
CA LYS A 94 -0.13 2.00 7.87
C LYS A 94 0.07 2.29 9.36
N GLY A 95 -0.52 1.50 10.26
CA GLY A 95 -0.34 1.62 11.70
C GLY A 95 1.13 1.53 12.12
N ALA A 96 1.86 0.54 11.59
CA ALA A 96 3.29 0.39 11.86
C ALA A 96 4.13 1.60 11.41
N VAL A 97 3.81 2.19 10.25
CA VAL A 97 4.50 3.39 9.75
C VAL A 97 4.17 4.59 10.62
N LEU A 98 2.88 4.78 10.94
CA LEU A 98 2.39 5.87 11.78
C LEU A 98 3.07 5.89 13.15
N ASP A 99 3.27 4.72 13.75
CA ASP A 99 3.97 4.59 15.02
C ASP A 99 5.45 4.98 14.92
N GLU A 100 6.15 4.58 13.86
CA GLU A 100 7.54 4.97 13.64
C GLU A 100 7.68 6.47 13.37
N VAL A 101 6.79 7.06 12.57
CA VAL A 101 6.73 8.51 12.32
C VAL A 101 6.49 9.28 13.61
N ARG A 102 5.56 8.80 14.46
CA ARG A 102 5.26 9.42 15.76
C ARG A 102 6.48 9.40 16.68
N LYS A 103 7.22 8.29 16.74
CA LYS A 103 8.43 8.15 17.57
C LYS A 103 9.53 9.15 17.21
N VAL A 104 9.65 9.53 15.93
CA VAL A 104 10.66 10.50 15.48
C VAL A 104 10.17 11.95 15.46
N GLY A 105 8.90 12.20 15.80
CA GLY A 105 8.35 13.56 15.88
C GLY A 105 7.99 14.20 14.54
N LEU A 106 7.81 13.42 13.48
CA LEU A 106 7.48 13.93 12.13
C LEU A 106 5.98 13.95 11.82
N LEU A 107 5.14 13.68 12.81
CA LEU A 107 3.70 13.46 12.63
C LEU A 107 3.01 14.62 11.90
N GLY A 108 3.31 15.88 12.26
CA GLY A 108 2.67 17.05 11.65
C GLY A 108 2.96 17.28 10.16
N ARG A 109 3.96 16.58 9.60
CA ARG A 109 4.34 16.65 8.18
C ARG A 109 4.05 15.37 7.41
N PHE A 110 3.43 14.38 8.05
CA PHE A 110 3.25 13.06 7.47
C PHE A 110 1.82 12.79 7.02
N VAL A 111 1.70 12.15 5.86
CA VAL A 111 0.46 11.52 5.38
C VAL A 111 0.78 10.12 4.88
N GLY A 112 0.13 9.11 5.46
CA GLY A 112 0.33 7.72 5.07
C GLY A 112 -0.18 7.44 3.65
N GLY A 113 0.56 6.63 2.91
CA GLY A 113 0.21 6.22 1.55
C GLY A 113 0.37 4.72 1.33
N HIS A 114 -0.49 4.13 0.50
CA HIS A 114 -0.33 2.75 0.04
C HIS A 114 -0.97 2.53 -1.35
N PRO A 115 -0.16 2.48 -2.43
CA PRO A 115 -0.64 2.00 -3.71
C PRO A 115 -0.90 0.49 -3.66
N MET A 116 -2.15 0.07 -3.86
CA MET A 116 -2.58 -1.33 -3.91
C MET A 116 -2.14 -1.99 -5.21
N THR A 117 -0.82 -2.09 -5.37
CA THR A 117 -0.11 -2.61 -6.53
C THR A 117 0.98 -3.58 -6.04
N GLY A 118 1.59 -4.31 -6.96
CA GLY A 118 2.69 -5.19 -6.62
C GLY A 118 2.88 -6.27 -7.67
N THR A 119 4.13 -6.69 -7.84
CA THR A 119 4.50 -7.84 -8.64
C THR A 119 5.48 -8.69 -7.83
N ALA A 120 5.78 -9.90 -8.28
CA ALA A 120 6.81 -10.72 -7.66
C ALA A 120 8.24 -10.19 -7.90
N TYR A 121 8.41 -9.14 -8.71
CA TYR A 121 9.71 -8.59 -9.10
C TYR A 121 10.09 -7.37 -8.25
N SER A 122 11.40 -7.14 -8.09
CA SER A 122 11.95 -6.06 -7.27
C SER A 122 13.12 -5.34 -7.94
N GLY A 123 13.53 -4.18 -7.41
CA GLY A 123 14.63 -3.37 -7.92
C GLY A 123 14.21 -2.39 -9.02
N TRP A 124 15.16 -1.58 -9.49
CA TRP A 124 14.92 -0.52 -10.48
C TRP A 124 14.36 -1.05 -11.80
N SER A 125 14.89 -2.18 -12.27
CA SER A 125 14.48 -2.82 -13.54
C SER A 125 13.04 -3.34 -13.53
N ALA A 126 12.47 -3.58 -12.35
CA ALA A 126 11.07 -3.96 -12.20
C ALA A 126 10.10 -2.76 -12.30
N GLY A 127 10.61 -1.53 -12.26
CA GLY A 127 9.80 -0.31 -12.26
C GLY A 127 9.07 -0.07 -13.60
N ASN A 128 7.82 0.38 -13.52
CA ASN A 128 6.96 0.66 -14.67
C ASN A 128 6.16 1.96 -14.44
N ALA A 129 6.24 2.91 -15.37
CA ALA A 129 5.53 4.20 -15.28
C ALA A 129 4.00 4.05 -15.22
N GLY A 130 3.45 2.97 -15.75
CA GLY A 130 2.01 2.67 -15.74
C GLY A 130 1.54 1.82 -14.56
N LEU A 131 2.40 1.52 -13.58
CA LEU A 131 2.07 0.59 -12.48
C LEU A 131 0.81 0.99 -11.71
N PHE A 132 0.57 2.29 -11.57
CA PHE A 132 -0.52 2.83 -10.75
C PHE A 132 -1.79 3.13 -11.53
N HIS A 133 -1.80 2.95 -12.87
CA HIS A 133 -2.96 3.28 -13.69
C HIS A 133 -4.21 2.52 -13.23
N ASN A 134 -5.24 3.25 -12.81
CA ASN A 134 -6.49 2.72 -12.25
C ASN A 134 -6.32 1.83 -11.01
N ALA A 135 -5.14 1.81 -10.39
CA ALA A 135 -4.91 1.10 -9.15
C ALA A 135 -5.43 1.94 -7.96
N PRO A 136 -6.08 1.33 -6.95
CA PRO A 136 -6.37 2.01 -5.70
C PRO A 136 -5.07 2.50 -5.05
N TRP A 137 -5.05 3.74 -4.60
CA TRP A 137 -4.00 4.31 -3.79
C TRP A 137 -4.62 4.86 -2.51
N VAL A 138 -4.35 4.19 -1.40
CA VAL A 138 -4.88 4.61 -0.11
C VAL A 138 -4.09 5.82 0.37
N ILE A 139 -4.79 6.87 0.79
CA ILE A 139 -4.18 8.04 1.42
C ILE A 139 -4.83 8.22 2.79
N SER A 140 -4.01 8.21 3.84
CA SER A 140 -4.48 8.26 5.21
C SER A 140 -5.15 9.59 5.53
N VAL A 141 -6.28 9.55 6.26
CA VAL A 141 -7.00 10.72 6.79
C VAL A 141 -7.06 10.69 8.33
N ASP A 142 -5.98 10.25 8.96
CA ASP A 142 -5.85 10.22 10.43
C ASP A 142 -5.93 11.64 11.02
N ASP A 143 -6.32 11.78 12.28
CA ASP A 143 -6.65 13.08 12.91
C ASP A 143 -5.55 14.15 12.81
N HIS A 144 -4.28 13.73 12.77
CA HIS A 144 -3.11 14.61 12.72
C HIS A 144 -2.81 15.19 11.33
N VAL A 145 -3.36 14.58 10.27
CA VAL A 145 -2.97 14.81 8.88
C VAL A 145 -3.15 16.27 8.49
N ASP A 146 -2.10 16.95 8.05
CA ASP A 146 -2.23 18.32 7.55
C ASP A 146 -2.93 18.36 6.17
N ALA A 147 -3.76 19.38 5.95
CA ALA A 147 -4.56 19.53 4.74
C ALA A 147 -3.70 19.76 3.48
N GLN A 148 -2.61 20.52 3.59
CA GLN A 148 -1.74 20.82 2.45
C GLN A 148 -0.87 19.62 2.11
N VAL A 149 -0.29 18.96 3.12
CA VAL A 149 0.47 17.71 2.92
C VAL A 149 -0.42 16.64 2.28
N TRP A 150 -1.66 16.49 2.74
CA TRP A 150 -2.59 15.53 2.15
C TRP A 150 -2.92 15.86 0.69
N ALA A 151 -3.13 17.14 0.37
CA ALA A 151 -3.36 17.58 -0.99
C ALA A 151 -2.16 17.26 -1.91
N GLU A 152 -0.92 17.45 -1.45
CA GLU A 152 0.27 17.08 -2.22
C GLU A 152 0.31 15.59 -2.55
N VAL A 153 -0.01 14.73 -1.57
CA VAL A 153 -0.05 13.27 -1.77
C VAL A 153 -1.22 12.87 -2.68
N MET A 154 -2.39 13.52 -2.56
CA MET A 154 -3.51 13.34 -3.49
C MET A 154 -3.10 13.67 -4.93
N HIS A 155 -2.49 14.83 -5.15
CA HIS A 155 -2.04 15.24 -6.47
C HIS A 155 -0.98 14.28 -7.02
N LEU A 156 -0.03 13.82 -6.20
CA LEU A 156 0.95 12.81 -6.63
C LEU A 156 0.27 11.52 -7.13
N ALA A 157 -0.68 10.99 -6.36
CA ALA A 157 -1.40 9.76 -6.72
C ALA A 157 -2.22 9.94 -8.01
N LEU A 158 -2.93 11.07 -8.14
CA LEU A 158 -3.72 11.40 -9.33
C LEU A 158 -2.85 11.60 -10.58
N ASP A 159 -1.69 12.23 -10.46
CA ASP A 159 -0.74 12.40 -11.57
C ASP A 159 -0.16 11.08 -12.05
N CYS A 160 -0.02 10.11 -11.12
CA CYS A 160 0.31 8.72 -11.44
C CYS A 160 -0.88 7.92 -11.99
N ARG A 161 -2.03 8.58 -12.21
CA ARG A 161 -3.30 8.01 -12.71
C ARG A 161 -3.88 6.92 -11.80
N ALA A 162 -3.57 6.99 -10.51
CA ALA A 162 -4.17 6.14 -9.51
C ALA A 162 -5.59 6.61 -9.16
N ILE A 163 -6.31 5.75 -8.45
CA ILE A 163 -7.63 6.05 -7.88
C ILE A 163 -7.43 6.21 -6.37
N VAL A 164 -7.60 7.43 -5.86
CA VAL A 164 -7.37 7.70 -4.43
C VAL A 164 -8.51 7.14 -3.59
N VAL A 165 -8.17 6.39 -2.55
CA VAL A 165 -9.10 5.85 -1.55
C VAL A 165 -8.75 6.44 -0.18
N PRO A 166 -9.51 7.41 0.35
CA PRO A 166 -9.26 7.91 1.69
C PRO A 166 -9.64 6.84 2.73
N ALA A 167 -8.79 6.63 3.73
CA ALA A 167 -9.08 5.74 4.85
C ALA A 167 -8.27 6.17 6.09
N ARG A 168 -8.72 5.83 7.29
CA ARG A 168 -7.82 5.89 8.45
C ARG A 168 -6.86 4.72 8.46
N SER A 169 -5.71 4.88 9.12
CA SER A 169 -4.64 3.87 9.11
C SER A 169 -5.09 2.53 9.72
N ASP A 170 -5.93 2.56 10.76
CA ASP A 170 -6.51 1.36 11.38
C ASP A 170 -7.52 0.65 10.47
N GLU A 171 -8.40 1.40 9.81
CA GLU A 171 -9.38 0.88 8.85
C GLU A 171 -8.69 0.25 7.64
N HIS A 172 -7.65 0.90 7.14
CA HIS A 172 -6.80 0.36 6.09
C HIS A 172 -6.19 -0.97 6.50
N ASP A 173 -5.58 -1.04 7.68
CA ASP A 173 -4.87 -2.23 8.13
C ASP A 173 -5.83 -3.39 8.38
N ALA A 174 -7.04 -3.14 8.90
CA ALA A 174 -8.10 -4.13 9.00
C ALA A 174 -8.54 -4.65 7.62
N ALA A 175 -8.68 -3.75 6.64
CA ALA A 175 -8.99 -4.14 5.27
C ALA A 175 -7.86 -4.97 4.65
N ALA A 176 -6.62 -4.50 4.71
CA ALA A 176 -5.43 -5.17 4.17
C ALA A 176 -5.20 -6.56 4.81
N ALA A 177 -5.44 -6.69 6.12
CA ALA A 177 -5.44 -7.98 6.80
C ALA A 177 -6.40 -8.98 6.14
N THR A 178 -7.61 -8.51 5.80
CA THR A 178 -8.68 -9.34 5.21
C THR A 178 -8.46 -9.65 3.73
N ILE A 179 -8.07 -8.66 2.92
CA ILE A 179 -8.04 -8.77 1.45
C ILE A 179 -6.66 -9.03 0.87
N SER A 180 -5.59 -8.98 1.69
CA SER A 180 -4.21 -9.20 1.25
C SER A 180 -3.49 -10.21 2.14
N HIS A 181 -3.36 -9.97 3.45
CA HIS A 181 -2.49 -10.78 4.31
C HIS A 181 -3.07 -12.18 4.56
N LEU A 182 -4.34 -12.27 4.95
CA LEU A 182 -5.03 -13.56 5.13
C LEU A 182 -5.02 -14.40 3.83
N PRO A 183 -5.31 -13.85 2.64
CA PRO A 183 -5.13 -14.57 1.38
C PRO A 183 -3.73 -15.15 1.15
N HIS A 184 -2.66 -14.46 1.56
CA HIS A 184 -1.32 -15.04 1.49
C HIS A 184 -1.19 -16.25 2.43
N LEU A 185 -1.58 -16.12 3.71
CA LEU A 185 -1.52 -17.26 4.64
C LEU A 185 -2.34 -18.48 4.17
N LEU A 186 -3.53 -18.25 3.60
CA LEU A 186 -4.36 -19.31 3.04
C LEU A 186 -3.72 -19.95 1.80
N ALA A 187 -3.09 -19.15 0.93
CA ALA A 187 -2.37 -19.65 -0.24
C ALA A 187 -1.15 -20.48 0.14
N GLU A 188 -0.37 -20.04 1.14
CA GLU A 188 0.78 -20.78 1.68
C GLU A 188 0.34 -22.11 2.28
N ALA A 189 -0.71 -22.11 3.11
CA ALA A 189 -1.27 -23.32 3.69
C ALA A 189 -1.77 -24.30 2.61
N LEU A 190 -2.44 -23.80 1.58
CA LEU A 190 -2.93 -24.60 0.45
C LEU A 190 -1.77 -25.21 -0.35
N ALA A 191 -0.73 -24.42 -0.65
CA ALA A 191 0.44 -24.87 -1.39
C ALA A 191 1.23 -25.94 -0.61
N ALA A 192 1.47 -25.71 0.69
CA ALA A 192 2.16 -26.65 1.56
C ALA A 192 1.40 -28.00 1.65
N THR A 193 0.08 -27.94 1.88
CA THR A 193 -0.77 -29.15 1.97
C THR A 193 -0.73 -29.98 0.69
N ALA A 194 -0.76 -29.34 -0.48
CA ALA A 194 -0.67 -30.05 -1.75
C ALA A 194 0.73 -30.67 -2.00
N GLY A 195 1.79 -30.05 -1.46
CA GLY A 195 3.16 -30.55 -1.53
C GLY A 195 3.36 -31.92 -0.86
N ASP A 196 2.50 -32.26 0.11
CA ASP A 196 2.55 -33.54 0.83
C ASP A 196 1.85 -34.68 0.07
N VAL A 197 1.20 -34.41 -1.07
CA VAL A 197 0.44 -35.40 -1.84
C VAL A 197 1.09 -35.63 -3.21
N PRO A 198 1.78 -36.77 -3.45
CA PRO A 198 2.62 -36.97 -4.64
C PRO A 198 1.93 -36.73 -6.00
N LEU A 199 0.64 -37.06 -6.12
CA LEU A 199 -0.12 -36.90 -7.37
C LEU A 199 -0.72 -35.50 -7.53
N ALA A 200 -0.79 -34.68 -6.47
CA ALA A 200 -1.57 -33.44 -6.47
C ALA A 200 -1.07 -32.43 -7.51
N PHE A 201 0.23 -32.20 -7.61
CA PHE A 201 0.78 -31.25 -8.59
C PHE A 201 0.58 -31.69 -10.04
N ALA A 202 0.52 -33.00 -10.31
CA ALA A 202 0.25 -33.51 -11.66
C ALA A 202 -1.22 -33.30 -12.08
N LEU A 203 -2.15 -33.22 -11.12
CA LEU A 203 -3.58 -33.02 -11.35
C LEU A 203 -4.03 -31.55 -11.16
N ALA A 204 -3.16 -30.69 -10.63
CA ALA A 204 -3.48 -29.31 -10.33
C ALA A 204 -3.91 -28.54 -11.59
N ALA A 205 -5.00 -27.78 -11.47
CA ALA A 205 -5.60 -27.02 -12.57
C ALA A 205 -5.80 -25.55 -12.17
N GLY A 206 -6.75 -24.85 -12.81
CA GLY A 206 -6.99 -23.41 -12.63
C GLY A 206 -7.27 -22.99 -11.19
N SER A 207 -8.09 -23.74 -10.45
CA SER A 207 -8.43 -23.41 -9.05
C SER A 207 -7.20 -23.42 -8.14
N PHE A 208 -6.35 -24.44 -8.25
CA PHE A 208 -5.11 -24.53 -7.47
C PHE A 208 -4.12 -23.43 -7.89
N ARG A 209 -3.95 -23.22 -9.20
CA ARG A 209 -3.06 -22.16 -9.73
C ARG A 209 -3.44 -20.78 -9.20
N ASP A 210 -4.72 -20.43 -9.27
CA ASP A 210 -5.18 -19.10 -8.85
C ASP A 210 -5.19 -18.99 -7.32
N GLY A 211 -5.57 -20.05 -6.61
CA GLY A 211 -5.56 -20.12 -5.15
C GLY A 211 -4.17 -20.11 -4.52
N THR A 212 -3.12 -20.45 -5.26
CA THR A 212 -1.74 -20.46 -4.77
C THR A 212 -0.84 -19.42 -5.45
N ARG A 213 -1.35 -18.62 -6.40
CA ARG A 213 -0.55 -17.62 -7.14
C ARG A 213 0.27 -16.70 -6.23
N VAL A 214 -0.29 -16.28 -5.09
CA VAL A 214 0.37 -15.34 -4.17
C VAL A 214 1.38 -16.01 -3.22
N ALA A 215 1.38 -17.35 -3.11
CA ALA A 215 2.42 -18.09 -2.40
C ALA A 215 3.78 -18.06 -3.12
N ALA A 216 3.81 -17.57 -4.37
CA ALA A 216 5.06 -17.31 -5.10
C ALA A 216 5.71 -15.96 -4.74
N THR A 217 5.04 -15.13 -3.93
CA THR A 217 5.65 -13.89 -3.40
C THR A 217 6.85 -14.24 -2.53
N ALA A 218 7.91 -13.42 -2.58
CA ALA A 218 9.11 -13.67 -1.78
C ALA A 218 8.76 -13.84 -0.28
N PRO A 219 9.23 -14.89 0.41
CA PRO A 219 8.85 -15.18 1.79
C PRO A 219 9.07 -14.02 2.76
N ASP A 220 10.16 -13.27 2.58
CA ASP A 220 10.49 -12.12 3.43
C ASP A 220 9.43 -11.01 3.36
N LEU A 221 8.82 -10.81 2.18
CA LEU A 221 7.74 -9.84 2.01
C LEU A 221 6.45 -10.33 2.69
N VAL A 222 6.11 -11.60 2.52
CA VAL A 222 4.92 -12.19 3.16
C VAL A 222 5.02 -12.10 4.68
N ARG A 223 6.18 -12.48 5.25
CA ARG A 223 6.45 -12.36 6.68
C ARG A 223 6.35 -10.91 7.15
N ALA A 224 7.04 -9.98 6.47
CA ALA A 224 7.02 -8.56 6.84
C ALA A 224 5.60 -7.98 6.88
N MET A 225 4.76 -8.29 5.89
CA MET A 225 3.36 -7.83 5.85
C MET A 225 2.51 -8.43 6.97
N CYS A 226 2.59 -9.75 7.17
CA CYS A 226 1.78 -10.45 8.16
C CYS A 226 2.18 -10.09 9.60
N GLU A 227 3.48 -10.04 9.88
CA GLU A 227 4.01 -9.75 11.22
C GLU A 227 3.79 -8.28 11.61
N ALA A 228 3.98 -7.35 10.67
CA ALA A 228 3.76 -5.92 10.93
C ALA A 228 2.28 -5.59 11.17
N ASN A 229 1.35 -6.39 10.63
CA ASN A 229 -0.09 -6.18 10.79
C ASN A 229 -0.76 -7.27 11.66
N ARG A 230 0.00 -7.88 12.57
CA ARG A 230 -0.46 -9.03 13.39
C ARG A 230 -1.75 -8.76 14.16
N GLU A 231 -1.92 -7.54 14.68
CA GLU A 231 -3.06 -7.20 15.53
C GLU A 231 -4.38 -7.23 14.77
N GLN A 232 -4.38 -6.80 13.50
CA GLN A 232 -5.54 -6.88 12.62
C GLN A 232 -5.68 -8.25 11.93
N LEU A 233 -4.55 -8.95 11.71
CA LEU A 233 -4.55 -10.25 11.04
C LEU A 233 -5.08 -11.39 11.92
N LEU A 234 -4.79 -11.38 13.22
CA LEU A 234 -5.26 -12.41 14.16
C LEU A 234 -6.79 -12.62 14.15
N PRO A 235 -7.64 -11.59 14.36
CA PRO A 235 -9.08 -11.79 14.43
C PRO A 235 -9.69 -12.29 13.10
N VAL A 236 -9.11 -11.89 11.95
CA VAL A 236 -9.60 -12.37 10.64
C VAL A 236 -9.13 -13.79 10.34
N LEU A 237 -7.95 -14.17 10.82
CA LEU A 237 -7.47 -15.55 10.76
C LEU A 237 -8.33 -16.47 11.65
N ASP A 238 -8.64 -16.06 12.88
CA ASP A 238 -9.51 -16.81 13.80
C ASP A 238 -10.90 -17.04 13.20
N LYS A 239 -11.45 -16.02 12.51
CA LYS A 239 -12.70 -16.15 11.77
C LYS A 239 -12.59 -17.18 10.65
N ALA A 240 -11.52 -17.16 9.86
CA ALA A 240 -11.29 -18.15 8.80
C ALA A 240 -11.14 -19.56 9.36
N LEU A 241 -10.39 -19.73 10.46
CA LEU A 241 -10.23 -21.00 11.16
C LEU A 241 -11.59 -21.53 11.66
N THR A 242 -12.41 -20.68 12.26
CA THR A 242 -13.76 -21.06 12.72
C THR A 242 -14.62 -21.59 11.57
N LEU A 243 -14.61 -20.92 10.42
CA LEU A 243 -15.33 -21.37 9.22
C LEU A 243 -14.84 -22.74 8.73
N LEU A 244 -13.52 -22.95 8.68
CA LEU A 244 -12.93 -24.21 8.25
C LEU A 244 -13.18 -25.35 9.25
N VAL A 245 -13.13 -25.08 10.56
CA VAL A 245 -13.46 -26.05 11.61
C VAL A 245 -14.93 -26.46 11.54
N ASN A 246 -15.84 -25.52 11.29
CA ASN A 246 -17.26 -25.83 11.11
C ASN A 246 -17.49 -26.68 9.85
N ALA A 247 -16.85 -26.34 8.73
CA ALA A 247 -16.92 -27.16 7.52
C ALA A 247 -16.38 -28.58 7.74
N ARG A 248 -15.25 -28.72 8.44
CA ARG A 248 -14.71 -30.03 8.85
C ARG A 248 -15.72 -30.81 9.69
N ARG A 249 -16.37 -30.17 10.68
CA ARG A 249 -17.37 -30.82 11.54
C ARG A 249 -18.55 -31.34 10.71
N HIS A 250 -19.06 -30.54 9.78
CA HIS A 250 -20.16 -30.98 8.91
C HIS A 250 -19.75 -32.18 8.06
N LEU A 251 -18.60 -32.10 7.39
CA LEU A 251 -18.08 -33.21 6.58
C LEU A 251 -17.84 -34.49 7.39
N ALA A 252 -17.38 -34.38 8.64
CA ALA A 252 -17.15 -35.53 9.52
C ALA A 252 -18.45 -36.21 9.99
N ASN A 253 -19.58 -35.51 9.90
CA ASN A 253 -20.90 -36.00 10.29
C ASN A 253 -21.81 -36.30 9.07
N ASP A 254 -21.24 -36.34 7.85
CA ASP A 254 -21.98 -36.44 6.58
C ASP A 254 -23.05 -35.34 6.39
N GLU A 255 -22.85 -34.18 7.01
CA GLU A 255 -23.68 -32.98 6.87
C GLU A 255 -23.17 -32.08 5.74
N PRO A 256 -24.04 -31.34 5.04
CA PRO A 256 -23.62 -30.48 3.95
C PRO A 256 -22.95 -29.19 4.45
N VAL A 257 -21.99 -28.68 3.69
CA VAL A 257 -21.25 -27.42 3.98
C VAL A 257 -21.94 -26.16 3.41
N VAL A 258 -23.28 -26.18 3.32
CA VAL A 258 -24.09 -25.14 2.64
C VAL A 258 -23.74 -23.74 3.13
N GLU A 259 -23.65 -23.55 4.45
CA GLU A 259 -23.43 -22.24 5.05
C GLU A 259 -22.13 -21.59 4.56
N LEU A 260 -21.01 -22.33 4.53
CA LEU A 260 -19.74 -21.80 4.05
C LEU A 260 -19.78 -21.51 2.55
N VAL A 261 -20.33 -22.43 1.77
CA VAL A 261 -20.35 -22.34 0.30
C VAL A 261 -21.23 -21.19 -0.15
N GLU A 262 -22.44 -21.06 0.38
CA GLU A 262 -23.38 -19.99 0.01
C GLU A 262 -22.90 -18.62 0.50
N ALA A 263 -22.40 -18.53 1.75
CA ALA A 263 -21.85 -17.27 2.26
C ALA A 263 -20.64 -16.79 1.46
N GLY A 264 -19.72 -17.72 1.12
CA GLY A 264 -18.55 -17.44 0.30
C GLY A 264 -18.93 -17.01 -1.12
N HIS A 265 -19.87 -17.73 -1.76
CA HIS A 265 -20.38 -17.39 -3.08
C HIS A 265 -21.03 -16.00 -3.08
N ALA A 266 -21.95 -15.74 -2.14
CA ALA A 266 -22.61 -14.44 -2.03
C ALA A 266 -21.62 -13.29 -1.80
N ALA A 267 -20.58 -13.51 -0.98
CA ALA A 267 -19.52 -12.51 -0.77
C ALA A 267 -18.74 -12.22 -2.06
N ARG A 268 -18.42 -13.26 -2.85
CA ARG A 268 -17.73 -13.10 -4.13
C ARG A 268 -18.57 -12.31 -5.14
N ILE A 269 -19.87 -12.64 -5.27
CA ILE A 269 -20.77 -11.91 -6.17
C ILE A 269 -20.88 -10.44 -5.77
N ARG A 270 -20.96 -10.13 -4.48
CA ARG A 270 -20.94 -8.74 -4.00
C ARG A 270 -19.66 -8.01 -4.41
N TYR A 271 -18.50 -8.65 -4.27
CA TYR A 271 -17.23 -8.08 -4.70
C TYR A 271 -17.20 -7.79 -6.22
N ASP A 272 -17.65 -8.72 -7.06
CA ASP A 272 -17.66 -8.52 -8.52
C ASP A 272 -18.60 -7.38 -8.93
N SER A 273 -19.66 -7.13 -8.17
CA SER A 273 -20.60 -6.01 -8.38
C SER A 273 -20.23 -4.71 -7.63
N PHE A 274 -19.10 -4.67 -6.93
CA PHE A 274 -18.76 -3.54 -6.06
C PHE A 274 -18.48 -2.26 -6.86
N SER A 275 -19.33 -1.25 -6.66
CA SER A 275 -19.16 0.06 -7.28
C SER A 275 -18.24 0.97 -6.47
N ARG A 276 -17.45 1.79 -7.16
CA ARG A 276 -16.58 2.81 -6.54
C ARG A 276 -17.07 4.22 -6.90
N PRO A 277 -18.08 4.77 -6.21
CA PRO A 277 -18.62 6.09 -6.50
C PRO A 277 -17.54 7.17 -6.37
N GLN A 278 -17.65 8.24 -7.16
CA GLN A 278 -16.70 9.34 -7.11
C GLN A 278 -17.03 10.29 -5.95
N ILE A 279 -16.02 10.64 -5.16
CA ILE A 279 -16.08 11.71 -4.17
C ILE A 279 -15.76 13.03 -4.89
N VAL A 280 -16.66 14.01 -4.77
CA VAL A 280 -16.51 15.35 -5.39
C VAL A 280 -16.92 16.50 -4.48
N THR A 281 -17.56 16.22 -3.35
CA THR A 281 -18.24 17.22 -2.51
C THR A 281 -17.38 17.76 -1.36
N VAL A 282 -16.27 17.09 -1.03
CA VAL A 282 -15.45 17.45 0.12
C VAL A 282 -14.41 18.49 -0.25
N ALA A 283 -14.29 19.55 0.54
CA ALA A 283 -13.19 20.50 0.47
C ALA A 283 -12.15 20.21 1.56
N ILE A 284 -10.91 19.99 1.14
CA ILE A 284 -9.80 19.65 2.01
C ILE A 284 -9.44 20.87 2.88
N GLY A 285 -9.36 20.66 4.20
CA GLY A 285 -9.08 21.70 5.18
C GLY A 285 -10.32 22.34 5.83
N GLU A 286 -11.54 22.08 5.35
CA GLU A 286 -12.77 22.48 6.04
C GLU A 286 -12.93 21.72 7.37
N GLU A 287 -13.73 22.26 8.30
CA GLU A 287 -14.01 21.56 9.55
C GLU A 287 -14.62 20.17 9.27
N GLY A 288 -14.06 19.12 9.86
CA GLY A 288 -14.54 17.75 9.69
C GLY A 288 -14.15 17.03 8.38
N TRP A 289 -13.34 17.64 7.50
CA TRP A 289 -13.00 17.07 6.18
C TRP A 289 -12.43 15.64 6.25
N ARG A 290 -11.63 15.34 7.28
CA ARG A 290 -11.01 14.00 7.50
C ARG A 290 -12.05 12.94 7.81
N ASP A 291 -13.00 13.26 8.68
CA ASP A 291 -14.06 12.35 9.11
C ASP A 291 -15.04 12.06 7.97
N GLU A 292 -15.37 13.10 7.19
CA GLU A 292 -16.20 12.95 6.00
C GLU A 292 -15.51 12.07 4.95
N LEU A 293 -14.23 12.31 4.64
CA LEU A 293 -13.47 11.46 3.72
C LEU A 293 -13.35 10.02 4.23
N ALA A 294 -13.09 9.80 5.52
CA ALA A 294 -13.03 8.46 6.10
C ALA A 294 -14.37 7.72 5.93
N ALA A 295 -15.49 8.41 6.20
CA ALA A 295 -16.83 7.84 6.03
C ALA A 295 -17.14 7.51 4.56
N LEU A 296 -16.81 8.41 3.63
CA LEU A 296 -17.02 8.19 2.19
C LEU A 296 -16.12 7.07 1.66
N GLY A 297 -14.86 7.00 2.09
CA GLY A 297 -13.93 5.92 1.75
C GLY A 297 -14.43 4.56 2.22
N ARG A 298 -14.93 4.47 3.47
CA ARG A 298 -15.56 3.27 4.03
C ARG A 298 -16.78 2.81 3.22
N ALA A 299 -17.52 3.75 2.65
CA ALA A 299 -18.66 3.48 1.75
C ALA A 299 -18.23 3.09 0.31
N GLY A 300 -16.94 2.97 0.03
CA GLY A 300 -16.40 2.63 -1.29
C GLY A 300 -16.15 3.84 -2.20
N GLY A 301 -16.31 5.05 -1.67
CA GLY A 301 -16.04 6.30 -2.36
C GLY A 301 -14.56 6.43 -2.72
N VAL A 302 -14.29 6.97 -3.90
CA VAL A 302 -12.93 7.19 -4.40
C VAL A 302 -12.79 8.54 -5.10
N ILE A 303 -11.57 9.06 -5.12
CA ILE A 303 -11.24 10.34 -5.75
C ILE A 303 -10.48 10.05 -7.06
N ARG A 304 -10.99 10.59 -8.17
CA ARG A 304 -10.41 10.44 -9.53
C ARG A 304 -10.00 11.77 -10.15
N SER A 305 -10.34 12.87 -9.50
CA SER A 305 -10.04 14.24 -9.86
C SER A 305 -9.75 15.00 -8.58
N ALA A 306 -8.85 15.98 -8.62
CA ALA A 306 -8.47 16.72 -7.44
C ALA A 306 -9.70 17.36 -6.76
N LEU A 307 -9.74 17.25 -5.43
CA LEU A 307 -10.71 17.93 -4.59
C LEU A 307 -10.24 19.38 -4.33
N PRO A 308 -11.17 20.33 -4.09
CA PRO A 308 -10.79 21.68 -3.70
C PRO A 308 -10.05 21.67 -2.36
N VAL A 309 -9.06 22.56 -2.19
CA VAL A 309 -8.23 22.68 -0.98
C VAL A 309 -8.31 24.10 -0.45
N LEU A 310 -8.74 24.27 0.80
CA LEU A 310 -8.79 25.58 1.44
C LEU A 310 -7.40 26.21 1.51
N GLY A 311 -7.34 27.50 1.19
CA GLY A 311 -6.09 28.28 1.20
C GLY A 311 -5.18 28.05 -0.01
N SER A 312 -5.49 27.09 -0.88
CA SER A 312 -4.81 26.96 -2.17
C SER A 312 -5.34 28.01 -3.15
N ARG A 313 -4.44 28.81 -3.74
CA ARG A 313 -4.78 29.61 -4.92
C ARG A 313 -4.77 28.63 -6.10
N GLY A 314 -5.97 28.38 -6.66
CA GLY A 314 -6.25 27.34 -7.65
C GLY A 314 -5.28 27.23 -8.82
#